data_AF-A0A7X7NWK7-F1
#
_entry.id   AF-A0A7X7NWK7-F1
#
_cell.length_a   1.000
_cell.length_b   1.000
_cell.length_c   1.000
_cell.angle_alpha   90.00
_cell.angle_beta   90.00
_cell.angle_gamma   90.00
#
_symmetry.space_group_name_H-M   'P 1'
#
loop_
_entity.id
_entity.type
_entity.pdbx_description
1 polymer ?
#
loop_
_entity_poly.entity_id
_entity_poly.type
_entity_poly.pdbx_seq_one_letter_code
_entity_poly.pdbx_strand_id
1 'polypeptide(L)'
;MKTWRGVLSLFISFMIFAGWAYVFIGVGIIVKNPSLVAIGSAVALFWIGPFTPLIPIVLIVAFLIQRYIFRDRSNDEALKTAIIKFKQQGFRSDKELPKYYYRKVKYSRIHQYKNLYKKQALRGNYVYK
;
A
#
# COMPACT_ATOMS: atom_id res chain seq x y z
N MET A 1 -2.59 11.18 10.81
CA MET A 1 -2.21 10.58 12.10
C MET A 1 -1.69 11.70 13.01
N LYS A 2 -2.56 12.36 13.78
CA LYS A 2 -2.16 13.42 14.74
C LYS A 2 -2.48 13.06 16.19
N THR A 3 -3.07 11.89 16.42
CA THR A 3 -3.49 11.42 17.74
C THR A 3 -2.42 10.49 18.32
N TRP A 4 -2.10 10.66 19.61
CA TRP A 4 -1.21 9.78 20.38
C TRP A 4 -1.58 8.29 20.21
N ARG A 5 -2.88 8.01 20.07
CA ARG A 5 -3.43 6.67 19.81
C ARG A 5 -2.92 6.04 18.50
N GLY A 6 -2.72 6.83 17.44
CA GLY A 6 -2.19 6.34 16.16
C GLY A 6 -0.68 6.06 16.21
N VAL A 7 0.08 6.85 16.98
CA VAL A 7 1.50 6.57 17.22
C VAL A 7 1.65 5.28 18.03
N LEU A 8 0.81 5.11 19.06
CA LEU A 8 0.81 3.92 19.89
C LEU A 8 0.39 2.66 19.11
N SER A 9 -0.62 2.75 18.23
CA SER A 9 -1.01 1.61 17.39
C SER A 9 0.07 1.24 16.38
N LEU A 10 0.79 2.22 15.83
CA LEU A 10 1.93 1.98 14.95
C LEU A 10 3.09 1.32 15.70
N PHE A 11 3.37 1.78 16.92
CA PHE A 11 4.38 1.16 17.79
C PHE A 11 4.02 -0.30 18.12
N ILE A 12 2.78 -0.58 18.52
CA ILE A 12 2.30 -1.94 18.83
C ILE A 12 2.39 -2.83 17.59
N SER A 13 1.95 -2.33 16.44
CA SER A 13 2.04 -3.06 15.17
C SER A 13 3.49 -3.42 14.83
N PHE A 14 4.41 -2.46 14.95
CA PHE A 14 5.83 -2.71 14.75
C PHE A 14 6.40 -3.73 15.75
N MET A 15 5.98 -3.66 17.02
CA MET A 15 6.39 -4.60 18.04
C MET A 15 6.01 -6.06 17.72
N ILE A 16 4.82 -6.26 17.14
CA ILE A 16 4.32 -7.58 16.74
C ILE A 16 5.16 -8.18 15.60
N PHE A 17 5.52 -7.38 14.58
CA PHE A 17 6.21 -7.90 13.39
C PHE A 17 7.73 -7.99 13.55
N ALA A 18 8.35 -6.95 14.08
CA ALA A 18 9.81 -6.83 14.13
C ALA A 18 10.36 -6.56 15.55
N GLY A 19 9.57 -5.95 16.44
CA GLY A 19 10.05 -5.59 17.78
C GLY A 19 10.56 -6.76 18.61
N TRP A 20 9.85 -7.89 18.56
CA TRP A 20 10.25 -9.10 19.29
C TRP A 20 11.64 -9.62 18.86
N ALA A 21 12.02 -9.43 17.59
CA ALA A 21 13.33 -9.85 17.09
C ALA A 21 14.45 -9.05 17.77
N TYR A 22 14.28 -7.74 17.94
CA TYR A 22 15.23 -6.90 18.67
C TYR A 22 15.27 -7.25 20.17
N VAL A 23 14.14 -7.60 20.77
CA VAL A 23 14.10 -8.10 22.16
C VAL A 23 14.88 -9.40 22.27
N PHE A 24 14.74 -10.32 21.32
CA PHE A 24 15.46 -11.60 21.32
C PHE A 24 16.98 -11.40 21.16
N ILE A 25 17.40 -10.43 20.34
CA ILE A 25 18.82 -10.04 20.24
C ILE A 25 19.30 -9.50 21.59
N GLY A 26 18.58 -8.54 22.19
CA GLY A 26 18.98 -7.93 23.46
C GLY A 26 19.06 -8.93 24.61
N VAL A 27 18.01 -9.75 24.78
CA VAL A 27 17.97 -10.80 25.80
C VAL A 27 19.03 -11.88 25.51
N GLY A 28 19.22 -12.26 24.25
CA GLY A 28 20.23 -13.24 23.85
C GLY A 28 21.66 -12.78 24.21
N ILE A 29 21.96 -11.49 24.07
CA ILE A 29 23.24 -10.91 24.48
C ILE A 29 23.40 -10.96 26.01
N ILE A 30 22.35 -10.56 26.76
CA ILE A 30 22.39 -10.56 28.23
C ILE A 30 22.58 -11.97 28.80
N VAL A 31 21.87 -12.96 28.24
CA VAL A 31 21.92 -14.36 28.68
C VAL A 31 23.11 -15.11 28.05
N LYS A 32 23.90 -14.44 27.19
CA LYS A 32 25.02 -15.04 26.43
C LYS A 32 24.60 -16.29 25.64
N ASN A 33 23.37 -16.30 25.12
CA ASN A 33 22.86 -17.40 24.32
C ASN A 33 22.95 -17.06 22.82
N PRO A 34 23.90 -17.64 22.08
CA PRO A 34 24.12 -17.31 20.68
C PRO A 34 22.94 -17.72 19.78
N SER A 35 22.17 -18.73 20.16
CA SER A 35 21.00 -19.16 19.40
C SER A 35 19.89 -18.11 19.42
N LEU A 36 19.62 -17.47 20.56
CA LEU A 36 18.63 -16.38 20.64
C LEU A 36 19.04 -15.19 19.77
N VAL A 37 20.32 -14.83 19.82
CA VAL A 37 20.86 -13.73 19.02
C VAL A 37 20.76 -14.06 17.52
N ALA A 38 21.08 -15.28 17.12
CA ALA A 38 20.99 -15.74 15.73
C ALA A 38 19.56 -15.72 15.19
N ILE A 39 18.58 -16.17 15.99
CA ILE A 39 17.17 -16.16 15.59
C ILE A 39 16.69 -14.71 15.42
N GLY A 40 16.97 -13.85 16.40
CA GLY A 40 16.57 -12.44 16.33
C GLY A 40 17.24 -11.70 15.18
N SER A 41 18.52 -11.95 14.91
CA SER A 41 19.25 -11.30 13.81
C SER A 41 18.79 -11.80 12.44
N ALA A 42 18.49 -13.10 12.29
CA ALA A 42 17.95 -13.65 11.05
C ALA A 42 16.59 -13.02 10.70
N VAL A 43 15.70 -12.85 11.69
CA VAL A 43 14.41 -12.20 11.50
C VAL A 43 14.56 -10.72 11.17
N ALA A 44 15.47 -10.01 11.85
CA ALA A 44 15.76 -8.61 11.54
C ALA A 44 16.29 -8.43 10.12
N LEU A 45 17.19 -9.30 9.67
CA LEU A 45 17.72 -9.29 8.30
C LEU A 45 16.68 -9.66 7.26
N PHE A 46 15.82 -10.65 7.55
CA PHE A 46 14.69 -11.01 6.69
C PHE A 46 13.85 -9.79 6.35
N TRP A 47 13.49 -9.00 7.36
CA TRP A 47 12.66 -7.80 7.21
C TRP A 47 13.37 -6.61 6.56
N ILE A 48 14.70 -6.61 6.47
CA ILE A 48 15.49 -5.62 5.72
C ILE A 48 15.65 -6.05 4.26
N GLY A 49 15.38 -7.32 3.96
CA GLY A 49 15.52 -7.89 2.62
C GLY A 49 14.65 -7.17 1.58
N PRO A 50 15.11 -7.07 0.32
CA PRO A 50 14.32 -6.51 -0.75
C PRO A 50 13.03 -7.33 -0.91
N PHE A 51 11.94 -6.66 -1.27
CA PHE A 51 10.60 -7.25 -1.44
C PHE A 51 9.86 -7.67 -0.17
N THR A 52 10.39 -7.43 1.04
CA THR A 52 9.59 -7.64 2.25
C THR A 52 8.64 -6.45 2.49
N PRO A 53 7.32 -6.66 2.48
CA PRO A 53 6.34 -5.58 2.64
C PRO A 53 6.14 -5.22 4.13
N LEU A 54 7.23 -5.05 4.90
CA LEU A 54 7.14 -4.74 6.34
C LEU A 54 6.35 -3.47 6.59
N ILE A 55 6.75 -2.38 5.95
CA ILE A 55 6.14 -1.06 6.14
C ILE A 55 4.64 -1.09 5.81
N PRO A 56 4.21 -1.57 4.62
CA PRO A 56 2.78 -1.61 4.31
C PRO A 56 1.99 -2.54 5.24
N ILE A 57 2.53 -3.70 5.64
CA ILE A 57 1.86 -4.60 6.60
C ILE A 57 1.71 -3.93 7.97
N VAL A 58 2.78 -3.33 8.48
CA VAL A 58 2.76 -2.63 9.78
C VAL A 58 1.74 -1.50 9.76
N LEU A 59 1.65 -0.74 8.66
CA LEU A 59 0.65 0.32 8.53
C LEU A 59 -0.78 -0.22 8.51
N ILE A 60 -1.06 -1.27 7.73
CA ILE A 60 -2.39 -1.89 7.67
C ILE A 60 -2.81 -2.38 9.06
N VAL A 61 -1.93 -3.10 9.75
CA VAL A 61 -2.22 -3.61 11.10
C VAL A 61 -2.33 -2.48 12.12
N ALA A 62 -1.52 -1.43 12.02
CA ALA A 62 -1.64 -0.25 12.86
C ALA A 62 -3.01 0.43 12.70
N PHE A 63 -3.53 0.52 11.47
CA PHE A 63 -4.88 1.02 11.21
C PHE A 63 -5.96 0.11 11.80
N LEU A 64 -5.80 -1.22 11.70
CA LEU A 64 -6.72 -2.17 12.31
C LEU A 64 -6.71 -2.06 13.83
N ILE A 65 -5.53 -2.02 14.46
CA ILE A 65 -5.38 -1.83 15.91
C ILE A 65 -6.01 -0.51 16.35
N GLN A 66 -5.75 0.58 15.62
CA GLN A 66 -6.34 1.88 15.92
C GLN A 66 -7.88 1.84 15.85
N ARG A 67 -8.44 1.12 14.88
CA ARG A 67 -9.89 0.97 14.71
C ARG A 67 -10.53 0.08 15.77
N TYR A 68 -9.96 -1.10 16.03
CA TYR A 68 -10.56 -2.13 16.88
C TYR A 68 -10.26 -1.94 18.36
N ILE A 69 -9.00 -1.63 18.72
CA ILE A 69 -8.58 -1.48 20.12
C ILE A 69 -8.89 -0.08 20.62
N PHE A 70 -8.51 0.96 19.89
CA PHE A 70 -8.69 2.34 20.34
C PHE A 70 -10.06 2.94 20.00
N ARG A 71 -10.91 2.21 19.26
CA ARG A 71 -12.26 2.65 18.82
C ARG A 71 -12.27 4.08 18.27
N ASP A 72 -11.16 4.48 17.64
CA ASP A 72 -10.96 5.86 17.21
C ASP A 72 -11.68 6.08 15.86
N ARG A 73 -12.93 6.55 15.93
CA ARG A 73 -13.76 6.85 14.74
C ARG A 73 -13.31 8.11 13.98
N SER A 74 -12.33 8.86 14.49
CA SER A 74 -11.77 10.02 13.79
C SER A 74 -11.28 9.68 12.38
N ASN A 75 -10.82 8.43 12.18
CA ASN A 75 -10.31 7.98 10.90
C ASN A 75 -11.43 7.67 9.88
N ASP A 76 -12.66 7.38 10.33
CA ASP A 76 -13.80 7.16 9.44
C ASP A 76 -14.22 8.47 8.75
N GLU A 77 -14.20 9.59 9.46
CA GLU A 77 -14.51 10.91 8.87
C GLU A 77 -13.42 11.34 7.89
N ALA A 78 -12.14 11.08 8.20
CA ALA A 78 -11.01 11.36 7.31
C ALA A 78 -11.02 10.46 6.06
N LEU A 79 -11.37 9.19 6.20
CA LEU A 79 -11.50 8.25 5.08
C LEU A 79 -12.73 8.58 4.23
N LYS A 80 -13.86 8.94 4.84
CA LYS A 80 -15.04 9.44 4.13
C LYS A 80 -14.72 10.73 3.39
N THR A 81 -14.05 11.71 4.01
CA THR A 81 -13.65 12.94 3.31
C THR A 81 -12.62 12.67 2.21
N ALA A 82 -11.70 11.72 2.40
CA ALA A 82 -10.78 11.29 1.36
C ALA A 82 -11.53 10.64 0.20
N ILE A 83 -12.46 9.71 0.46
CA ILE A 83 -13.29 9.07 -0.56
C ILE A 83 -14.21 10.09 -1.25
N ILE A 84 -14.80 11.03 -0.51
CA ILE A 84 -15.62 12.11 -1.07
C ILE A 84 -14.76 13.04 -1.92
N LYS A 85 -13.55 13.40 -1.47
CA LYS A 85 -12.57 14.14 -2.28
C LYS A 85 -12.15 13.35 -3.51
N PHE A 86 -11.87 12.06 -3.40
CA PHE A 86 -11.57 11.19 -4.54
C PHE A 86 -12.78 11.00 -5.46
N LYS A 87 -14.01 11.08 -4.97
CA LYS A 87 -15.23 11.03 -5.79
C LYS A 87 -15.48 12.37 -6.49
N GLN A 88 -15.18 13.49 -5.81
CA GLN A 88 -15.24 14.85 -6.36
C GLN A 88 -14.08 15.15 -7.33
N GLN A 89 -12.89 14.62 -7.06
CA GLN A 89 -11.69 14.77 -7.90
C GLN A 89 -11.60 13.70 -8.99
N GLY A 90 -12.03 12.46 -8.68
CA GLY A 90 -12.01 11.30 -9.57
C GLY A 90 -13.03 11.34 -10.70
N PHE A 91 -13.85 12.39 -10.73
CA PHE A 91 -14.53 12.84 -11.93
C PHE A 91 -14.62 14.37 -11.91
N ARG A 92 -13.48 15.09 -11.88
CA ARG A 92 -13.45 16.37 -12.60
C ARG A 92 -13.73 16.03 -14.05
N SER A 93 -15.04 16.09 -14.35
CA SER A 93 -15.66 16.01 -15.65
C SER A 93 -14.76 16.68 -16.66
N ASP A 94 -14.61 16.06 -17.82
CA ASP A 94 -13.84 16.51 -19.00
C ASP A 94 -14.18 17.94 -19.51
N LYS A 95 -14.87 18.77 -18.73
CA LYS A 95 -15.37 20.10 -19.05
C LYS A 95 -14.36 21.23 -18.80
N GLU A 96 -13.24 21.00 -18.10
CA GLU A 96 -12.22 22.02 -17.81
C GLU A 96 -10.81 21.72 -18.38
N LEU A 97 -10.66 20.74 -19.28
CA LEU A 97 -9.39 20.52 -19.97
C LEU A 97 -9.20 21.58 -21.06
N PRO A 98 -8.07 22.32 -21.12
CA PRO A 98 -7.78 23.21 -22.23
C PRO A 98 -7.91 22.43 -23.55
N LYS A 99 -8.59 22.98 -24.56
CA LYS A 99 -8.93 22.33 -25.85
C LYS A 99 -7.77 21.51 -26.47
N TYR A 100 -6.53 21.94 -26.21
CA TYR A 100 -5.29 21.27 -26.61
C TYR A 100 -5.11 19.85 -26.00
N TYR A 101 -5.41 19.66 -24.71
CA TYR A 101 -5.21 18.38 -24.01
C TYR A 101 -6.25 17.33 -24.41
N TYR A 102 -7.50 17.74 -24.63
CA TYR A 102 -8.55 16.84 -25.13
C TYR A 102 -8.19 16.24 -26.49
N ARG A 103 -7.62 17.08 -27.36
CA ARG A 103 -7.16 16.69 -28.69
C ARG A 103 -6.04 15.64 -28.59
N LYS A 104 -5.05 15.85 -27.72
CA LYS A 104 -3.91 14.93 -27.54
C LYS A 104 -4.33 13.55 -27.02
N VAL A 105 -5.21 13.50 -26.02
CA VAL A 105 -5.69 12.24 -25.41
C VAL A 105 -6.60 11.47 -26.37
N LYS A 106 -7.46 12.16 -27.14
CA LYS A 106 -8.33 11.54 -28.15
C LYS A 106 -7.51 10.87 -29.26
N TYR A 107 -6.46 11.52 -29.76
CA TYR A 107 -5.58 10.93 -30.78
C TYR A 107 -4.72 9.78 -30.23
N SER A 108 -4.23 9.88 -28.98
CA SER A 108 -3.50 8.80 -28.31
C SER A 108 -4.34 7.53 -28.16
N ARG A 109 -5.59 7.65 -27.67
CA ARG A 109 -6.49 6.50 -27.54
C ARG A 109 -6.82 5.89 -28.89
N ILE A 110 -7.17 6.70 -29.90
CA ILE A 110 -7.49 6.20 -31.25
C ILE A 110 -6.32 5.39 -31.85
N HIS A 111 -5.08 5.84 -31.69
CA HIS A 111 -3.90 5.09 -32.15
C HIS A 111 -3.68 3.78 -31.39
N GLN A 112 -3.90 3.79 -30.08
CA GLN A 112 -3.73 2.61 -29.24
C GLN A 112 -4.76 1.52 -29.57
N TYR A 113 -6.03 1.90 -29.80
CA TYR A 113 -7.06 0.98 -30.26
C TYR A 113 -6.77 0.44 -31.66
N LYS A 114 -6.34 1.28 -32.61
CA LYS A 114 -6.01 0.83 -33.98
C LYS A 114 -4.91 -0.23 -33.98
N ASN A 115 -3.92 -0.09 -33.10
CA ASN A 115 -2.84 -1.08 -32.94
C ASN A 115 -3.29 -2.36 -32.23
N LEU A 116 -4.22 -2.26 -31.27
CA LEU A 116 -4.82 -3.43 -30.62
C LEU A 116 -5.66 -4.25 -31.60
N TYR A 117 -6.55 -3.61 -32.37
CA TYR A 117 -7.35 -4.30 -33.39
C TYR A 117 -6.49 -4.86 -34.53
N LYS A 118 -5.44 -4.14 -34.97
CA LYS A 118 -4.49 -4.66 -35.96
C LYS A 118 -3.72 -5.89 -35.44
N LYS A 119 -3.30 -5.88 -34.17
CA LYS A 119 -2.65 -7.05 -33.54
C LYS A 119 -3.61 -8.22 -33.34
N GLN A 120 -4.88 -7.95 -33.05
CA GLN A 120 -5.92 -8.98 -32.92
C GLN A 120 -6.30 -9.58 -34.28
N ALA A 121 -6.45 -8.77 -35.33
CA ALA A 121 -6.68 -9.24 -36.70
C ALA A 121 -5.51 -10.06 -37.27
N LEU A 122 -4.28 -9.78 -36.85
CA LEU A 122 -3.10 -10.58 -37.22
C LEU A 122 -2.96 -11.88 -36.41
N ARG A 123 -3.66 -12.01 -35.27
CA ARG A 123 -3.61 -13.20 -34.38
C ARG A 123 -4.85 -14.08 -34.49
N GLY A 124 -5.96 -13.56 -35.00
CA GLY A 124 -7.26 -14.22 -34.99
C GLY A 124 -7.80 -14.41 -36.40
N ASN A 125 -7.64 -15.65 -36.88
CA ASN A 125 -8.49 -16.30 -37.87
C ASN A 125 -9.94 -15.78 -37.79
N TYR A 126 -10.45 -15.20 -38.88
CA TYR A 126 -11.84 -14.77 -38.99
C TYR A 126 -12.75 -16.01 -38.93
N VAL A 127 -13.32 -16.29 -37.76
CA VAL A 127 -14.52 -17.11 -37.63
C VAL A 127 -15.68 -16.14 -37.39
N TYR A 128 -16.23 -15.61 -38.49
CA TYR A 128 -17.61 -15.13 -38.49
C TYR A 128 -18.47 -16.31 -38.93
N LYS A 129 -19.33 -16.76 -38.01
CA LYS A 129 -20.53 -17.53 -38.34
C LYS A 129 -21.72 -16.62 -38.07
#